data_AF-A0A956PCM9-F1
#
_entry.id   AF-A0A956PCM9-F1
#
_cell.length_a   1.000
_cell.length_b   1.000
_cell.length_c   1.000
_cell.angle_alpha   90.00
_cell.angle_beta   90.00
_cell.angle_gamma   90.00
#
_symmetry.space_group_name_H-M   'P 1'
#
loop_
_entity.id
_entity.type
_entity.pdbx_description
1 polymer ?
#
loop_
_entity_poly.entity_id
_entity_poly.type
_entity_poly.pdbx_seq_one_letter_code
_entity_poly.pdbx_strand_id
1 'polypeptide(L)'
;MKTTDQPAVDVFEEAAREVADIAEESFPVRSRGRPKTDVEEASRREERRVRFGSKLRQLREARGLTLAEAAQRAGISSPRKLSQYETICYPPGKVIRAIAPVYGVSEAYLADLVLKHNDPDLHQALMSDMDEAENANA
;
A
#
# COMPACT_ATOMS: atom_id res chain seq x y z
N MET A 1 -20.19 26.99 -36.19
CA MET A 1 -19.27 26.02 -35.59
C MET A 1 -17.95 26.72 -35.34
N LYS A 2 -17.68 27.15 -34.10
CA LYS A 2 -16.34 27.57 -33.68
C LYS A 2 -15.80 26.40 -32.87
N THR A 3 -14.89 25.64 -33.45
CA THR A 3 -14.05 24.69 -32.74
C THR A 3 -13.17 25.52 -31.81
N THR A 4 -13.45 25.44 -30.52
CA THR A 4 -12.57 26.01 -29.49
C THR A 4 -11.33 25.14 -29.46
N ASP A 5 -10.29 25.60 -30.14
CA ASP A 5 -8.94 25.10 -30.04
C ASP A 5 -8.48 25.39 -28.60
N GLN A 6 -8.64 24.43 -27.70
CA GLN A 6 -8.00 24.50 -26.39
C GLN A 6 -6.50 24.46 -26.64
N PRO A 7 -5.71 25.45 -26.16
CA PRO A 7 -4.28 25.40 -26.34
C PRO A 7 -3.78 24.09 -25.74
N ALA A 8 -3.04 23.31 -26.53
CA ALA A 8 -2.39 22.10 -26.08
C ALA A 8 -1.50 22.49 -24.88
N VAL A 9 -1.99 22.19 -23.68
CA VAL A 9 -1.18 22.30 -22.46
C VAL A 9 -0.06 21.30 -22.68
N ASP A 10 1.16 21.79 -22.83
CA ASP A 10 2.31 20.92 -22.97
C ASP A 10 2.46 20.20 -21.64
N VAL A 11 1.99 18.96 -21.61
CA VAL A 11 2.02 18.06 -20.44
C VAL A 11 3.45 17.96 -19.88
N PHE A 12 4.47 18.13 -20.73
CA PHE A 12 5.86 18.15 -20.30
C PHE A 12 6.27 19.48 -19.66
N GLU A 13 5.67 20.62 -20.06
CA GLU A 13 5.93 21.92 -19.43
C GLU A 13 5.24 22.04 -18.06
N GLU A 14 4.03 21.48 -17.93
CA GLU A 14 3.31 21.38 -16.65
C GLU A 14 4.03 20.45 -15.67
N ALA A 15 4.40 19.24 -16.12
CA ALA A 15 5.21 18.32 -15.33
C ALA A 15 6.59 18.93 -14.97
N ALA A 16 7.20 19.73 -15.85
CA ALA A 16 8.46 20.38 -15.55
C ALA A 16 8.36 21.46 -14.46
N ARG A 17 7.21 22.16 -14.35
CA ARG A 17 6.95 23.12 -13.26
C ARG A 17 6.74 22.40 -11.94
N GLU A 18 5.96 21.33 -11.95
CA GLU A 18 5.74 20.49 -10.77
C GLU A 18 7.05 19.85 -10.26
N VAL A 19 7.89 19.38 -11.19
CA VAL A 19 9.24 18.86 -10.88
C VAL A 19 10.19 19.97 -10.40
N ALA A 20 10.02 21.23 -10.84
CA ALA A 20 10.84 22.35 -10.37
C ALA A 20 10.53 22.70 -8.91
N ASP A 21 9.27 22.65 -8.50
CA ASP A 21 8.87 22.82 -7.10
C ASP A 21 9.41 21.66 -6.23
N ILE A 22 9.42 20.44 -6.77
CA ILE A 22 10.04 19.26 -6.15
C ILE A 22 11.57 19.39 -6.10
N ALA A 23 12.22 20.06 -7.06
CA ALA A 23 13.68 20.26 -7.04
C ALA A 23 14.14 21.21 -5.92
N GLU A 24 13.26 22.06 -5.39
CA GLU A 24 13.50 22.83 -4.16
C GLU A 24 13.37 21.96 -2.89
N GLU A 25 12.64 20.84 -2.94
CA GLU A 25 12.67 19.85 -1.87
C GLU A 25 14.02 19.10 -1.89
N SER A 26 14.84 19.35 -0.88
CA SER A 26 16.09 18.64 -0.69
C SER A 26 15.83 17.16 -0.35
N PHE A 27 15.70 16.29 -1.37
CA PHE A 27 15.74 14.84 -1.18
C PHE A 27 17.12 14.46 -0.65
N PRO A 28 17.25 14.04 0.63
CA PRO A 28 18.55 13.76 1.18
C PRO A 28 19.19 12.61 0.40
N VAL A 29 20.34 12.88 -0.24
CA VAL A 29 21.16 11.85 -0.88
C VAL A 29 21.52 10.85 0.21
N ARG A 30 20.97 9.64 0.13
CA ARG A 30 21.24 8.59 1.12
C ARG A 30 22.75 8.33 1.13
N SER A 31 23.40 8.67 2.24
CA SER A 31 24.80 8.32 2.46
C SER A 31 24.99 6.82 2.30
N ARG A 32 26.08 6.39 1.65
CA ARG A 32 26.42 4.97 1.52
C ARG A 32 26.41 4.30 2.89
N GLY A 33 25.68 3.18 3.03
CA GLY A 33 25.54 2.43 4.27
C GLY A 33 24.08 2.09 4.58
N ARG A 34 23.87 1.23 5.60
CA ARG A 34 22.52 0.97 6.10
C ARG A 34 21.99 2.28 6.69
N PRO A 35 20.83 2.79 6.23
CA PRO A 35 20.20 3.94 6.87
C PRO A 35 20.10 3.67 8.37
N LYS A 36 20.59 4.58 9.21
CA LYS A 36 20.31 4.51 10.65
C LYS A 36 18.80 4.64 10.80
N THR A 37 18.12 3.53 11.07
CA THR A 37 16.70 3.59 11.37
C THR A 37 16.58 4.30 12.70
N ASP A 38 15.92 5.45 12.69
CA ASP A 38 15.53 6.14 13.91
C ASP A 38 14.75 5.18 14.81
N VAL A 39 15.04 5.21 16.12
CA VAL A 39 14.42 4.29 17.09
C VAL A 39 12.92 4.51 17.13
N GLU A 40 12.47 5.77 17.02
CA GLU A 40 11.03 6.07 16.97
C GLU A 40 10.39 5.50 15.71
N GLU A 41 11.01 5.72 14.54
CA GLU A 41 10.47 5.18 13.29
C GLU A 41 10.46 3.64 13.28
N ALA A 42 11.45 2.99 13.90
CA ALA A 42 11.44 1.55 14.09
C ALA A 42 10.24 1.10 14.94
N SER A 43 9.95 1.79 16.05
CA SER A 43 8.77 1.53 16.88
C SER A 43 7.47 1.78 16.12
N ARG A 44 7.35 2.88 15.37
CA ARG A 44 6.16 3.17 14.56
C ARG A 44 5.93 2.10 13.49
N ARG A 45 6.99 1.60 12.85
CA ARG A 45 6.93 0.47 11.90
C ARG A 45 6.45 -0.82 12.56
N GLU A 46 6.91 -1.09 13.76
CA GLU A 46 6.46 -2.23 14.57
C GLU A 46 4.96 -2.14 14.84
N GLU A 47 4.50 -1.00 15.35
CA GLU A 47 3.09 -0.77 15.66
C GLU A 47 2.18 -0.90 14.43
N ARG A 48 2.59 -0.32 13.29
CA ARG A 48 1.85 -0.46 12.02
C ARG A 48 1.72 -1.93 11.63
N ARG A 49 2.78 -2.71 11.79
CA ARG A 49 2.77 -4.13 11.47
C ARG A 49 1.88 -4.94 12.40
N VAL A 50 1.92 -4.67 13.71
CA VAL A 50 1.04 -5.31 14.69
C VAL A 50 -0.43 -5.01 14.40
N ARG A 51 -0.76 -3.76 14.04
CA ARG A 51 -2.12 -3.35 13.66
C ARG A 51 -2.61 -4.09 12.41
N PHE A 52 -1.80 -4.13 11.36
CA PHE A 52 -2.10 -4.87 10.13
C PHE A 52 -2.33 -6.36 10.42
N GLY A 53 -1.38 -7.00 11.12
CA GLY A 53 -1.44 -8.43 11.40
C GLY A 53 -2.66 -8.82 12.24
N SER A 54 -3.00 -7.98 13.23
CA SER A 54 -4.21 -8.14 14.03
C SER A 54 -5.48 -8.03 13.16
N LYS A 55 -5.53 -7.08 12.22
CA LYS A 55 -6.66 -6.94 11.30
C LYS A 55 -6.78 -8.15 10.36
N LEU A 56 -5.66 -8.63 9.83
CA LEU A 56 -5.62 -9.82 8.98
C LEU A 56 -6.13 -11.06 9.71
N ARG A 57 -5.70 -11.24 10.97
CA ARG A 57 -6.18 -12.31 11.86
C ARG A 57 -7.68 -12.21 12.11
N GLN A 58 -8.21 -11.02 12.37
CA GLN A 58 -9.66 -10.82 12.54
C GLN A 58 -10.45 -11.22 11.29
N LEU A 59 -9.95 -10.90 10.09
CA LEU A 59 -10.60 -11.31 8.83
C LEU A 59 -10.65 -12.84 8.70
N ARG A 60 -9.57 -13.53 9.08
CA ARG A 60 -9.55 -15.00 9.11
C ARG A 60 -10.54 -15.57 10.14
N GLU A 61 -10.51 -15.06 11.35
CA GLU A 61 -11.35 -15.54 12.46
C GLU A 61 -12.85 -15.25 12.23
N ALA A 62 -13.18 -14.14 11.56
CA ALA A 62 -14.55 -13.82 11.13
C ALA A 62 -15.11 -14.85 10.13
N ARG A 63 -14.25 -15.60 9.43
CA ARG A 63 -14.64 -16.74 8.58
C ARG A 63 -14.64 -18.09 9.32
N GLY A 64 -14.37 -18.08 10.62
CA GLY A 64 -14.28 -19.30 11.43
C GLY A 64 -13.11 -20.21 11.06
N LEU A 65 -12.06 -19.67 10.41
CA LEU A 65 -10.96 -20.47 9.88
C LEU A 65 -9.78 -20.52 10.85
N THR A 66 -9.24 -21.72 11.03
CA THR A 66 -7.91 -21.90 11.60
C THR A 66 -6.83 -21.46 10.61
N LEU A 67 -5.60 -21.24 11.09
CA LEU A 67 -4.45 -20.97 10.21
C LEU A 67 -4.22 -22.10 9.20
N ALA A 68 -4.46 -23.35 9.59
CA ALA A 68 -4.25 -24.50 8.72
C ALA A 68 -5.27 -24.55 7.58
N GLU A 69 -6.55 -24.37 7.90
CA GLU A 69 -7.61 -24.35 6.89
C GLU A 69 -7.47 -23.16 5.94
N ALA A 70 -7.16 -21.98 6.48
CA ALA A 70 -6.94 -20.79 5.65
C ALA A 70 -5.74 -20.98 4.70
N ALA A 71 -4.62 -21.52 5.20
CA ALA A 71 -3.45 -21.80 4.37
C ALA A 71 -3.76 -22.83 3.28
N GLN A 72 -4.46 -23.91 3.62
CA GLN A 72 -4.88 -24.93 2.67
C GLN A 72 -5.78 -24.35 1.58
N ARG A 73 -6.81 -23.58 1.95
CA ARG A 73 -7.75 -22.94 1.00
C ARG A 73 -7.06 -21.92 0.10
N ALA A 74 -6.07 -21.21 0.62
CA ALA A 74 -5.30 -20.22 -0.14
C ALA A 74 -4.14 -20.85 -0.95
N GLY A 75 -3.95 -22.18 -0.91
CA GLY A 75 -2.81 -22.82 -1.58
C GLY A 75 -1.44 -22.42 -1.02
N ILE A 76 -1.38 -22.00 0.25
CA ILE A 76 -0.14 -21.63 0.93
C ILE A 76 0.47 -22.89 1.56
N SER A 77 1.76 -23.10 1.28
CA SER A 77 2.48 -24.34 1.62
C SER A 77 2.49 -24.70 3.11
N SER A 78 2.39 -23.72 4.02
CA SER A 78 2.33 -24.00 5.44
C SER A 78 1.51 -22.98 6.24
N PRO A 79 0.83 -23.42 7.32
CA PRO A 79 0.15 -22.51 8.26
C PRO A 79 1.14 -21.53 8.90
N ARG A 80 2.40 -21.94 9.09
CA ARG A 80 3.49 -21.09 9.57
C ARG A 80 3.74 -19.91 8.63
N LYS A 81 3.68 -20.11 7.31
CA LYS A 81 3.87 -19.03 6.36
C LYS A 81 2.74 -18.00 6.44
N LEU A 82 1.50 -18.47 6.62
CA LEU A 82 0.35 -17.58 6.83
C LEU A 82 0.47 -16.81 8.15
N SER A 83 0.91 -17.48 9.23
CA SER A 83 1.16 -16.85 10.52
C SER A 83 2.21 -15.74 10.46
N GLN A 84 3.24 -15.85 9.60
CA GLN A 84 4.20 -14.78 9.39
C GLN A 84 3.53 -13.50 8.86
N TYR A 85 2.49 -13.62 8.03
CA TYR A 85 1.76 -12.45 7.53
C TYR A 85 0.87 -11.80 8.60
N GLU A 86 0.47 -12.56 9.62
CA GLU A 86 -0.29 -12.03 10.76
C GLU A 86 0.60 -11.41 11.85
N THR A 87 1.93 -11.52 11.75
CA THR A 87 2.83 -11.17 12.88
C THR A 87 4.13 -10.45 12.48
N ILE A 88 4.81 -10.90 11.43
CA ILE A 88 6.23 -10.56 11.16
C ILE A 88 6.41 -9.78 9.86
N CYS A 89 5.59 -10.01 8.83
CA CYS A 89 5.78 -9.37 7.54
C CYS A 89 4.47 -9.11 6.80
N TYR A 90 4.53 -8.25 5.78
CA TYR A 90 3.40 -8.01 4.88
C TYR A 90 3.36 -9.04 3.75
N PRO A 91 2.17 -9.50 3.31
CA PRO A 91 2.05 -10.45 2.21
C PRO A 91 2.37 -9.79 0.86
N PRO A 92 3.08 -10.48 -0.05
CA PRO A 92 3.26 -10.00 -1.43
C PRO A 92 1.95 -10.11 -2.22
N GLY A 93 1.84 -9.37 -3.33
CA GLY A 93 0.64 -9.32 -4.18
C GLY A 93 0.06 -10.70 -4.54
N LYS A 94 0.89 -11.66 -4.93
CA LYS A 94 0.44 -13.04 -5.25
C LYS A 94 -0.26 -13.74 -4.06
N VAL A 95 0.17 -13.44 -2.83
CA VAL A 95 -0.44 -13.99 -1.62
C VAL A 95 -1.72 -13.25 -1.30
N ILE A 96 -1.77 -11.94 -1.50
CA ILE A 96 -2.98 -11.13 -1.35
C ILE A 96 -4.11 -11.71 -2.22
N ARG A 97 -3.84 -11.98 -3.52
CA ARG A 97 -4.80 -12.60 -4.44
C ARG A 97 -5.29 -13.97 -3.95
N ALA A 98 -4.42 -14.73 -3.28
CA ALA A 98 -4.77 -16.06 -2.78
C ALA A 98 -5.60 -16.01 -1.47
N ILE A 99 -5.29 -15.10 -0.55
CA ILE A 99 -5.95 -15.05 0.77
C ILE A 99 -7.21 -14.19 0.79
N ALA A 100 -7.29 -13.14 -0.05
CA ALA A 100 -8.44 -12.25 -0.12
C ALA A 100 -9.78 -13.00 -0.32
N PRO A 101 -9.93 -13.91 -1.32
CA PRO A 101 -11.18 -14.66 -1.48
C PRO A 101 -11.47 -15.61 -0.32
N VAL A 102 -10.44 -16.19 0.31
CA VAL A 102 -10.59 -17.07 1.49
C VAL A 102 -11.14 -16.30 2.69
N TYR A 103 -10.73 -15.04 2.84
CA TYR A 103 -11.24 -14.13 3.86
C TYR A 103 -12.52 -13.39 3.43
N GLY A 104 -12.97 -13.63 2.20
CA GLY A 104 -14.12 -13.01 1.54
C GLY A 104 -14.08 -11.49 1.53
N VAL A 105 -12.91 -10.93 1.27
CA VAL A 105 -12.68 -9.52 0.97
C VAL A 105 -12.17 -9.39 -0.46
N SER A 106 -12.24 -8.19 -1.04
CA SER A 106 -11.67 -7.95 -2.37
C SER A 106 -10.14 -7.90 -2.32
N GLU A 107 -9.48 -8.26 -3.42
CA GLU A 107 -8.03 -8.14 -3.57
C GLU A 107 -7.57 -6.69 -3.39
N ALA A 108 -8.32 -5.74 -3.95
CA ALA A 108 -8.06 -4.31 -3.85
C ALA A 108 -8.09 -3.82 -2.39
N TYR A 109 -9.11 -4.20 -1.62
CA TYR A 109 -9.20 -3.84 -0.20
C TYR A 109 -8.00 -4.34 0.60
N LEU A 110 -7.58 -5.59 0.36
CA LEU A 110 -6.46 -6.16 1.11
C LEU A 110 -5.11 -5.57 0.66
N ALA A 111 -4.96 -5.25 -0.62
CA ALA A 111 -3.79 -4.54 -1.14
C ALA A 111 -3.68 -3.12 -0.56
N ASP A 112 -4.78 -2.38 -0.53
CA ASP A 112 -4.90 -1.08 0.11
C ASP A 112 -4.49 -1.14 1.60
N LEU A 113 -5.07 -2.10 2.33
CA LEU A 113 -4.76 -2.31 3.74
C LEU A 113 -3.27 -2.58 3.97
N VAL A 114 -2.63 -3.37 3.11
CA VAL A 114 -1.18 -3.62 3.16
C VAL A 114 -0.39 -2.34 2.90
N LEU A 115 -0.73 -1.60 1.84
CA LEU A 115 -0.02 -0.40 1.44
C LEU A 115 -0.07 0.66 2.53
N LYS A 116 -1.27 0.92 3.06
CA LYS A 116 -1.52 1.86 4.18
C LYS A 116 -0.60 1.65 5.40
N HIS A 117 -0.27 0.40 5.72
CA HIS A 117 0.54 0.08 6.91
C HIS A 117 2.04 -0.10 6.59
N ASN A 118 2.35 -0.60 5.39
CA ASN A 118 3.73 -0.85 4.95
C ASN A 118 4.43 0.43 4.52
N ASP A 119 3.75 1.23 3.69
CA ASP A 119 4.27 2.44 3.07
C ASP A 119 3.16 3.52 3.05
N PRO A 120 2.94 4.22 4.18
CA PRO A 120 1.86 5.19 4.30
C PRO A 120 2.04 6.39 3.36
N ASP A 121 3.28 6.76 3.05
CA ASP A 121 3.59 7.87 2.15
C ASP A 121 3.20 7.50 0.71
N LEU A 122 3.54 6.28 0.26
CA LEU A 122 3.10 5.78 -1.04
C LEU A 122 1.58 5.59 -1.11
N HIS A 123 0.94 5.14 -0.02
CA HIS A 123 -0.52 5.10 0.06
C HIS A 123 -1.12 6.50 -0.07
N GLN A 124 -0.55 7.50 0.62
CA GLN A 124 -1.04 8.87 0.56
C GLN A 124 -0.92 9.44 -0.86
N ALA A 125 0.24 9.28 -1.51
CA ALA A 125 0.44 9.71 -2.89
C ALA A 125 -0.54 9.04 -3.86
N LEU A 126 -0.80 7.75 -3.70
CA LEU A 126 -1.79 7.05 -4.51
C LEU A 126 -3.23 7.59 -4.32
N MET A 127 -3.56 8.07 -3.11
CA MET A 127 -4.90 8.55 -2.77
C MET A 127 -5.10 10.04 -3.06
N SER A 128 -4.06 10.87 -2.96
CA SER A 128 -4.13 12.29 -3.35
C SER A 128 -4.52 12.45 -4.81
N ASP A 129 -4.02 11.57 -5.69
CA ASP A 129 -4.35 11.57 -7.12
C ASP A 129 -5.82 11.18 -7.38
N MET A 130 -6.46 10.46 -6.44
CA MET A 130 -7.88 10.06 -6.57
C MET A 130 -8.83 11.20 -6.22
N ASP A 131 -8.50 12.04 -5.24
CA ASP A 131 -9.30 13.21 -4.85
C ASP A 131 -9.27 14.30 -5.94
N GLU A 132 -8.18 14.41 -6.70
CA GLU A 132 -8.06 15.33 -7.84
C GLU A 132 -8.84 14.86 -9.06
N ALA A 133 -8.84 13.54 -9.35
CA ALA A 133 -9.56 12.96 -10.49
C ALA A 133 -11.10 13.01 -10.34
N GLU A 134 -11.63 12.96 -9.12
CA GLU A 134 -13.07 13.11 -8.85
C GLU A 134 -13.53 14.58 -8.95
N ASN A 135 -12.71 15.54 -8.52
CA ASN A 135 -13.03 16.97 -8.64
C ASN A 135 -12.87 17.54 -10.06
N ALA A 136 -12.05 16.92 -10.92
CA ALA A 136 -11.89 17.33 -12.32
C ALA A 136 -13.06 16.90 -13.23
N ASN A 137 -13.96 16.02 -12.76
CA ASN A 137 -15.13 15.52 -13.51
C ASN A 137 -16.48 15.98 -12.93
N ALA A 138 -16.48 16.86 -11.92
CA ALA A 138 -17.65 17.48 -11.32
C ALA A 138 -17.87 18.91 -11.87
#